data_AF-A0AAD9KR64-F1
#
_entry.id   AF-A0AAD9KR64-F1
#
_cell.length_a   1.000
_cell.length_b   1.000
_cell.length_c   1.000
_cell.angle_alpha   90.00
_cell.angle_beta   90.00
_cell.angle_gamma   90.00
#
_symmetry.space_group_name_H-M   'P 1'
#
loop_
_entity.id
_entity.type
_entity.pdbx_description
1 polymer ?
#
loop_
_entity_poly.entity_id
_entity_poly.type
_entity_poly.pdbx_seq_one_letter_code
_entity_poly.pdbx_strand_id
1 'polypeptide(L)'
;MREHSGFPSTGAHFLDPVSIRHEPDQRPEDLFERLFVFLGLSPHCLVWCPAPWHGVATAIDEEVSPSFENTVVYLWLQLIYPGLPLLVKQRYGAELRNRSYASLKPEISQALASFQDELRTIEDTRAMRIGDGFKDNRKVVTSSRRLSVPHRSCVLCKAAGRMFNSHDLIDCRYLP
;
A
#
# COMPACT_ATOMS: atom_id res chain seq x y z
N MET A 1 4.94 38.18 -4.98
CA MET A 1 6.23 38.67 -4.44
C MET A 1 6.43 38.08 -3.04
N ARG A 2 6.72 36.80 -2.74
CA ARG A 2 7.44 35.64 -3.30
C ARG A 2 8.97 35.72 -3.51
N GLU A 3 9.65 36.82 -3.19
CA GLU A 3 11.02 36.98 -3.72
C GLU A 3 12.14 37.32 -2.72
N HIS A 4 11.91 37.47 -1.41
CA HIS A 4 12.97 38.05 -0.54
C HIS A 4 13.30 37.34 0.78
N SER A 5 12.86 36.11 1.01
CA SER A 5 13.26 35.39 2.23
C SER A 5 13.54 33.94 1.87
N GLY A 6 14.80 33.52 1.98
CA GLY A 6 15.32 32.18 1.66
C GLY A 6 14.83 31.07 2.59
N PHE A 7 13.52 31.01 2.85
CA PHE A 7 12.84 29.83 3.36
C PHE A 7 12.30 29.05 2.16
N PRO A 8 12.47 27.71 2.11
CA PRO A 8 11.80 26.92 1.09
C PRO A 8 10.28 27.03 1.30
N SER A 9 9.59 27.67 0.36
CA SER A 9 8.16 27.99 0.46
C SER A 9 7.24 26.80 0.10
N THR A 10 7.72 25.57 0.20
CA THR A 10 7.19 24.49 -0.61
C THR A 10 6.69 23.34 0.26
N GLY A 11 5.48 22.88 0.01
CA GLY A 11 5.08 21.49 0.27
C GLY A 11 5.88 20.48 -0.59
N ALA A 12 7.17 20.75 -0.84
CA ALA A 12 8.07 19.96 -1.69
C ALA A 12 8.54 18.67 -1.00
N HIS A 13 8.51 18.63 0.33
CA HIS A 13 9.00 17.48 1.09
C HIS A 13 7.96 16.35 1.19
N PHE A 14 6.78 16.47 0.56
CA PHE A 14 5.80 15.38 0.53
C PHE A 14 6.29 14.14 -0.24
N LEU A 15 7.26 14.30 -1.15
CA LEU A 15 7.89 13.20 -1.88
C LEU A 15 9.14 12.65 -1.19
N ASP A 16 9.66 13.33 -0.18
CA ASP A 16 10.86 12.90 0.55
C ASP A 16 10.66 11.61 1.40
N PRO A 17 9.44 11.20 1.81
CA PRO A 17 9.22 9.86 2.34
C PRO A 17 9.71 8.72 1.41
N VAL A 18 9.82 8.97 0.10
CA VAL A 18 10.44 8.02 -0.86
C VAL A 18 11.91 7.72 -0.52
N SER A 19 12.60 8.68 0.10
CA SER A 19 13.99 8.54 0.54
C SER A 19 14.13 7.85 1.89
N ILE A 20 13.04 7.77 2.69
CA ILE A 20 13.05 7.07 3.96
C ILE A 20 12.98 5.57 3.68
N ARG A 21 14.04 4.85 4.06
CA ARG A 21 14.13 3.40 3.96
C ARG A 21 14.41 2.78 5.31
N HIS A 22 13.93 1.57 5.50
CA HIS A 22 14.34 0.76 6.62
C HIS A 22 15.76 0.25 6.35
N GLU A 23 16.72 0.59 7.23
CA GLU A 23 18.08 0.07 7.14
C GLU A 23 18.14 -1.35 7.72
N PRO A 24 19.02 -2.24 7.21
CA PRO A 24 19.02 -3.66 7.57
C PRO A 24 19.30 -3.93 9.05
N ASP A 25 20.12 -3.10 9.70
CA ASP A 25 20.47 -3.22 11.13
C ASP A 25 19.69 -2.23 12.03
N GLN A 26 18.77 -1.45 11.45
CA GLN A 26 17.98 -0.48 12.19
C GLN A 26 16.84 -1.18 12.93
N ARG A 27 16.61 -0.78 14.18
CA ARG A 27 15.44 -1.26 14.91
C ARG A 27 14.17 -0.64 14.32
N PRO A 28 13.07 -1.40 14.21
CA PRO A 28 11.78 -0.90 13.77
C PRO A 28 11.34 0.35 14.54
N GLU A 29 11.59 0.39 15.86
CA GLU A 29 11.23 1.53 16.69
C GLU A 29 11.99 2.81 16.30
N ASP A 30 13.28 2.70 15.97
CA ASP A 30 14.10 3.86 15.56
C ASP A 30 13.60 4.44 14.22
N LEU A 31 13.11 3.59 13.32
CA LEU A 31 12.47 4.03 12.07
C LEU A 31 11.16 4.79 12.37
N PHE A 32 10.35 4.27 13.31
CA PHE A 32 9.10 4.93 13.71
C PHE A 32 9.38 6.33 14.26
N GLU A 33 10.34 6.46 15.19
CA GLU A 33 10.71 7.75 15.77
C GLU A 33 11.21 8.72 14.69
N ARG A 34 12.03 8.25 13.74
CA ARG A 34 12.50 9.06 12.61
C ARG A 34 11.35 9.52 11.72
N LEU A 35 10.38 8.65 11.43
CA LEU A 35 9.17 9.00 10.67
C LEU A 35 8.32 10.02 11.41
N PHE A 36 8.14 9.83 12.72
CA PHE A 36 7.35 10.69 13.58
C PHE A 36 7.95 12.11 13.67
N VAL A 37 9.27 12.20 13.87
CA VAL A 37 10.01 13.48 13.84
C VAL A 37 10.00 14.12 12.47
N PHE A 38 10.24 13.34 11.40
CA PHE A 38 10.25 13.83 10.02
C PHE A 38 8.91 14.44 9.61
N LEU A 39 7.82 13.79 10.02
CA LEU A 39 6.46 14.27 9.75
C LEU A 39 6.02 15.42 10.67
N GLY A 40 6.94 15.95 11.49
CA GLY A 40 6.74 17.18 12.26
C GLY A 40 6.16 17.00 13.65
N LEU A 41 6.13 15.78 14.20
CA LEU A 41 5.55 15.47 15.50
C LEU A 41 6.57 15.33 16.64
N SER A 42 7.78 15.88 16.51
CA SER A 42 8.67 15.93 17.67
C SER A 42 7.96 16.69 18.80
N PRO A 43 7.94 16.20 20.06
CA PRO A 43 7.42 16.97 21.19
C PRO A 43 8.15 18.32 21.38
N HIS A 44 9.34 18.48 20.77
CA HIS A 44 10.05 19.76 20.69
C HIS A 44 9.48 20.74 19.64
N CYS A 45 8.79 20.25 18.61
CA CYS A 45 8.17 21.09 17.57
C CYS A 45 6.85 21.71 18.02
N LEU A 46 6.16 21.12 19.01
CA LEU A 46 4.98 21.71 19.63
C LEU A 46 5.35 22.87 20.59
N VAL A 47 6.55 22.81 21.19
CA VAL A 47 6.99 23.80 22.20
C VAL A 47 7.79 24.95 21.59
N TRP A 48 8.45 24.77 20.45
CA TRP A 48 9.32 25.80 19.86
C TRP A 48 9.09 26.00 18.36
N CYS A 49 7.86 26.29 17.96
CA CYS A 49 7.59 26.86 16.64
C CYS A 49 7.33 28.37 16.79
N PRO A 50 8.27 29.26 16.40
CA PRO A 50 8.04 30.70 16.47
C PRO A 50 7.30 31.24 15.23
N ALA A 51 6.59 30.39 14.49
CA ALA A 51 5.83 30.81 13.31
C ALA A 51 4.36 30.40 13.46
N PRO A 52 3.45 31.36 13.69
CA PRO A 52 2.03 31.10 13.63
C PRO A 52 1.66 30.67 12.21
N TRP A 53 1.19 29.45 12.05
CA TRP A 53 0.50 29.06 10.83
C TRP A 53 -0.63 30.09 10.60
N HIS A 54 -0.60 30.77 9.45
CA HIS A 54 -1.57 31.80 9.06
C HIS A 54 -1.66 33.04 9.96
N GLY A 55 -0.62 33.39 10.73
CA GLY A 55 -0.64 34.61 11.55
C GLY A 55 -1.58 34.55 12.76
N VAL A 56 -2.08 33.36 13.11
CA VAL A 56 -2.75 33.12 14.39
C VAL A 56 -1.73 32.47 15.31
N ALA A 57 -1.36 33.16 16.40
CA ALA A 57 -0.62 32.53 17.48
C ALA A 57 -1.41 31.31 17.96
N THR A 58 -0.98 30.12 17.59
CA THR A 58 -1.54 28.86 18.10
C THR A 58 -1.08 28.74 19.55
N ALA A 59 -1.83 29.39 20.45
CA ALA A 59 -1.68 29.28 21.90
C ALA A 59 -2.27 27.96 22.45
N ILE A 60 -2.47 26.98 21.58
CA ILE A 60 -3.14 25.72 21.89
C ILE A 60 -2.22 24.61 21.40
N ASP A 61 -1.84 23.73 22.32
CA ASP A 61 -1.23 22.44 22.04
C ASP A 61 -2.12 21.71 21.03
N GLU A 62 -1.71 21.71 19.76
CA GLU A 62 -2.49 21.10 18.69
C GLU A 62 -2.38 19.58 18.86
N GLU A 63 -3.40 18.99 19.49
CA GLU A 63 -3.50 17.53 19.63
C GLU A 63 -3.38 16.87 18.26
N VAL A 64 -2.41 15.95 18.12
CA VAL A 64 -2.22 15.19 16.89
C VAL A 64 -3.51 14.45 16.56
N SER A 65 -4.04 14.67 15.35
CA SER A 65 -5.25 13.99 14.91
C SER A 65 -5.06 12.47 14.96
N PRO A 66 -5.99 11.69 15.55
CA PRO A 66 -5.90 10.23 15.58
C PRO A 66 -5.73 9.61 14.18
N SER A 67 -6.30 10.21 13.13
CA SER A 67 -6.13 9.76 11.75
C SER A 67 -4.69 9.86 11.26
N PHE A 68 -3.94 10.84 11.76
CA PHE A 68 -2.55 11.03 11.40
C PHE A 68 -1.65 9.99 12.05
N GLU A 69 -1.76 9.75 13.36
CA GLU A 69 -0.98 8.71 14.05
C GLU A 69 -1.18 7.33 13.41
N ASN A 70 -2.43 7.01 13.05
CA ASN A 70 -2.75 5.80 12.30
C ASN A 70 -2.06 5.74 10.94
N THR A 71 -1.91 6.87 10.27
CA THR A 71 -1.19 6.97 8.99
C THR A 71 0.31 6.75 9.18
N VAL A 72 0.90 7.31 10.24
CA VAL A 72 2.32 7.08 10.57
C VAL A 72 2.59 5.61 10.83
N VAL A 73 1.74 4.94 11.62
CA VAL A 73 1.88 3.50 11.88
C VAL A 73 1.74 2.67 10.61
N TYR A 74 0.80 3.03 9.72
CA TYR A 74 0.65 2.36 8.43
C TYR A 74 1.92 2.49 7.57
N LEU A 75 2.45 3.71 7.44
CA LEU A 75 3.68 3.98 6.68
C LEU A 75 4.88 3.25 7.27
N TRP A 76 5.00 3.24 8.59
CA TRP A 76 6.03 2.50 9.31
C TRP A 76 6.01 1.01 8.96
N LEU A 77 4.84 0.37 9.01
CA LEU A 77 4.69 -1.04 8.66
C LEU A 77 5.05 -1.31 7.19
N GLN A 78 4.60 -0.44 6.29
CA GLN A 78 4.86 -0.57 4.85
C GLN A 78 6.35 -0.45 4.51
N LEU A 79 7.08 0.41 5.23
CA LEU A 79 8.51 0.64 5.02
C LEU A 79 9.40 -0.50 5.55
N ILE A 80 8.94 -1.22 6.58
CA ILE A 80 9.65 -2.41 7.08
C ILE A 80 9.49 -3.56 6.09
N TYR A 81 8.26 -3.85 5.67
CA TYR A 81 7.98 -4.91 4.71
C TYR A 81 6.62 -4.71 4.05
N PRO A 82 6.50 -4.78 2.71
CA PRO A 82 5.29 -4.39 1.99
C PRO A 82 4.04 -5.24 2.34
N GLY A 83 4.23 -6.49 2.76
CA GLY A 83 3.15 -7.39 3.20
C GLY A 83 2.67 -7.20 4.65
N LEU A 84 3.40 -6.45 5.49
CA LEU A 84 3.08 -6.27 6.91
C LEU A 84 1.69 -5.65 7.13
N PRO A 85 1.31 -4.55 6.45
CA PRO A 85 -0.01 -3.94 6.67
C PRO A 85 -1.17 -4.91 6.42
N LEU A 86 -1.03 -5.79 5.42
CA LEU A 86 -2.05 -6.79 5.12
C LEU A 86 -2.12 -7.86 6.22
N LEU A 87 -0.97 -8.35 6.69
CA LEU A 87 -0.91 -9.37 7.74
C LEU A 87 -1.44 -8.82 9.08
N VAL A 88 -1.08 -7.59 9.43
CA VAL A 88 -1.60 -6.90 10.62
C VAL A 88 -3.11 -6.73 10.53
N LYS A 89 -3.64 -6.33 9.37
CA LYS A 89 -5.09 -6.24 9.15
C LYS A 89 -5.80 -7.59 9.30
N GLN A 90 -5.14 -8.68 8.89
CA GLN A 90 -5.69 -10.04 9.05
C GLN A 90 -5.67 -10.49 10.52
N ARG A 91 -4.55 -10.30 11.23
CA ARG A 91 -4.42 -10.76 12.62
C ARG A 91 -5.24 -9.91 13.60
N TYR A 92 -5.25 -8.58 13.44
CA TYR A 92 -5.91 -7.65 14.36
C TYR A 92 -7.26 -7.13 13.85
N GLY A 93 -7.87 -7.80 12.86
CA GLY A 93 -9.09 -7.33 12.20
C GLY A 93 -10.30 -7.19 13.14
N ALA A 94 -10.33 -7.94 14.25
CA ALA A 94 -11.37 -7.84 15.27
C ALA A 94 -11.12 -6.62 16.18
N GLU A 95 -9.88 -6.43 16.61
CA GLU A 95 -9.44 -5.35 17.50
C GLU A 95 -9.57 -3.99 16.81
N LEU A 96 -9.28 -3.92 15.51
CA LEU A 96 -9.41 -2.71 14.69
C LEU A 96 -10.85 -2.16 14.58
N ARG A 97 -11.87 -2.90 15.06
CA ARG A 97 -13.24 -2.39 15.14
C ARG A 97 -13.44 -1.40 16.29
N ASN A 98 -12.60 -1.47 17.31
CA ASN A 98 -12.73 -0.71 18.56
C ASN A 98 -11.39 -0.14 19.06
N ARG A 99 -10.30 -0.38 18.33
CA ARG A 99 -8.96 0.17 18.56
C ARG A 99 -8.40 0.72 17.25
N SER A 100 -7.41 1.58 17.36
CA SER A 100 -6.72 2.21 16.23
C SER A 100 -5.36 1.53 16.01
N TYR A 101 -4.75 1.73 14.84
CA TYR A 101 -3.38 1.27 14.58
C TYR A 101 -2.39 1.91 15.56
N ALA A 102 -2.58 3.19 15.89
CA ALA A 102 -1.78 3.89 16.88
C ALA A 102 -1.86 3.21 18.26
N SER A 103 -3.06 2.84 18.72
CA SER A 103 -3.21 2.17 20.02
C SER A 103 -2.77 0.71 20.02
N LEU A 104 -2.72 0.05 18.86
CA LEU A 104 -2.21 -1.31 18.69
C LEU A 104 -0.69 -1.37 18.41
N LYS A 105 -0.02 -0.22 18.24
CA LYS A 105 1.41 -0.14 17.96
C LYS A 105 2.26 -0.99 18.93
N PRO A 106 2.10 -0.94 20.27
CA PRO A 106 3.00 -1.70 21.15
C PRO A 106 2.84 -3.22 20.96
N GLU A 107 1.62 -3.72 20.77
CA GLU A 107 1.38 -5.14 20.49
C GLU A 107 1.94 -5.55 19.13
N ILE A 108 1.79 -4.68 18.11
CA ILE A 108 2.35 -4.92 16.77
C ILE A 108 3.87 -4.93 16.83
N SER A 109 4.52 -4.01 17.56
CA SER A 109 5.98 -3.96 17.73
C SER A 109 6.51 -5.24 18.39
N GLN A 110 5.82 -5.71 19.43
CA GLN A 110 6.20 -6.94 20.12
C GLN A 110 6.08 -8.19 19.22
N ALA A 111 5.05 -8.23 18.37
CA ALA A 111 4.82 -9.34 17.44
C ALA A 111 5.62 -9.21 16.12
N LEU A 112 6.36 -8.12 15.92
CA LEU A 112 6.90 -7.75 14.62
C LEU A 112 7.91 -8.75 14.06
N ALA A 113 8.80 -9.28 14.90
CA ALA A 113 9.74 -10.33 14.50
C ALA A 113 9.02 -11.61 14.04
N SER A 114 7.95 -12.00 14.75
CA SER A 114 7.12 -13.14 14.37
C SER A 114 6.41 -12.93 13.03
N PHE A 115 5.94 -11.71 12.74
CA PHE A 115 5.34 -11.38 11.44
C PHE A 115 6.35 -11.46 10.29
N GLN A 116 7.57 -10.99 10.51
CA GLN A 116 8.63 -11.05 9.50
C GLN A 116 9.02 -12.50 9.18
N ASP A 117 9.19 -13.34 10.21
CA ASP A 117 9.45 -14.76 10.00
C ASP A 117 8.30 -15.47 9.27
N GLU A 118 7.05 -15.20 9.65
CA GLU A 118 5.86 -15.74 8.98
C GLU A 118 5.83 -15.35 7.50
N LEU A 119 6.03 -14.07 7.18
CA LEU A 119 6.06 -13.59 5.80
C LEU A 119 7.19 -14.23 4.99
N ARG A 120 8.39 -14.37 5.58
CA ARG A 120 9.51 -15.08 4.94
C ARG A 120 9.15 -16.54 4.65
N THR A 121 8.51 -17.25 5.58
CA THR A 121 8.08 -18.64 5.35
C THR A 121 7.01 -18.76 4.25
N ILE A 122 6.08 -17.81 4.17
CA ILE A 122 5.07 -17.76 3.10
C ILE A 122 5.75 -17.55 1.74
N GLU A 123 6.75 -16.69 1.67
CA GLU A 123 7.55 -16.49 0.44
C GLU A 123 8.36 -17.73 0.07
N ASP A 124 9.04 -18.35 1.02
CA ASP A 124 9.85 -19.55 0.80
C ASP A 124 8.98 -20.72 0.31
N THR A 125 7.83 -20.95 0.93
CA THR A 125 6.88 -21.98 0.49
C THR A 125 6.31 -21.69 -0.90
N ARG A 126 6.08 -20.41 -1.24
CA ARG A 126 5.66 -20.00 -2.58
C ARG A 126 6.78 -20.21 -3.60
N ALA A 127 8.03 -19.89 -3.27
CA ALA A 127 9.19 -20.08 -4.13
C ALA A 127 9.43 -21.56 -4.43
N MET A 128 9.30 -22.44 -3.44
CA MET A 128 9.41 -23.90 -3.62
C MET A 128 8.35 -24.46 -4.58
N ARG A 129 7.11 -23.94 -4.54
CA ARG A 129 6.04 -24.35 -5.48
C ARG A 129 6.29 -23.90 -6.92
N ILE A 130 7.04 -22.82 -7.13
CA ILE A 130 7.37 -22.30 -8.46
C ILE A 130 8.62 -23.00 -9.02
N GLY A 131 9.59 -23.35 -8.17
CA GLY A 131 10.81 -24.06 -8.55
C GLY A 131 10.61 -25.50 -9.00
N ASP A 132 9.56 -26.18 -8.50
CA ASP A 132 9.23 -27.56 -8.89
C ASP A 132 8.42 -27.65 -10.21
N GLY A 133 8.03 -26.51 -10.78
CA GLY A 133 7.19 -26.43 -11.99
C GLY A 133 7.92 -26.46 -13.33
N PHE A 134 9.26 -26.52 -13.37
CA PHE A 134 10.05 -26.40 -14.62
C PHE A 134 10.88 -27.65 -14.99
N LYS A 135 10.39 -28.84 -14.62
CA LYS A 135 10.87 -30.11 -15.20
C LYS A 135 9.73 -31.09 -15.47
N ASP A 136 8.67 -30.66 -16.16
CA ASP A 136 7.70 -31.62 -16.70
C ASP A 136 8.08 -31.96 -18.16
N ASN A 137 9.00 -32.91 -18.33
CA ASN A 137 9.15 -33.68 -19.57
C ASN A 137 8.03 -34.73 -19.64
N ARG A 138 6.78 -34.31 -19.45
CA ARG A 138 5.62 -35.15 -19.72
C ARG A 138 5.38 -35.09 -21.22
N LYS A 139 5.57 -36.24 -21.87
CA LYS A 139 4.90 -36.54 -23.15
C LYS A 139 3.42 -36.25 -22.96
N VAL A 140 2.99 -35.09 -23.42
CA VAL A 140 1.59 -34.67 -23.43
C VAL A 140 0.90 -35.59 -24.43
N VAL A 141 0.23 -36.62 -23.92
CA VAL A 141 -0.94 -37.19 -24.59
C VAL A 141 -1.89 -36.02 -24.72
N THR A 142 -2.02 -35.50 -25.94
CA THR A 142 -2.85 -34.37 -26.31
C THR A 142 -4.32 -34.72 -26.11
N SER A 143 -4.79 -34.65 -24.87
CA SER A 143 -6.19 -34.40 -24.58
C SER A 143 -6.39 -32.89 -24.69
N SER A 144 -6.68 -32.46 -25.91
CA SER A 144 -6.95 -31.09 -26.29
C SER A 144 -8.14 -30.56 -25.50
N ARG A 145 -7.92 -30.04 -24.28
CA ARG A 145 -8.80 -29.02 -23.73
C ARG A 145 -8.58 -27.78 -24.58
N ARG A 146 -9.35 -27.68 -25.67
CA ARG A 146 -9.48 -26.45 -26.44
C ARG A 146 -9.81 -25.36 -25.44
N LEU A 147 -8.87 -24.43 -25.23
CA LEU A 147 -9.20 -23.12 -24.72
C LEU A 147 -10.40 -22.65 -25.55
N SER A 148 -11.57 -22.53 -24.92
CA SER A 148 -12.76 -22.02 -25.58
C SER A 148 -12.44 -20.59 -25.98
N VAL A 149 -11.98 -20.43 -27.22
CA VAL A 149 -11.89 -19.13 -27.87
C VAL A 149 -13.26 -18.48 -27.66
N PRO A 150 -13.34 -17.30 -27.01
CA PRO A 150 -14.61 -16.63 -26.84
C PRO A 150 -15.21 -16.43 -28.23
N HIS A 151 -16.33 -17.10 -28.48
CA HIS A 151 -17.01 -17.01 -29.76
C HIS A 151 -17.58 -15.61 -29.86
N ARG A 152 -16.93 -14.75 -30.65
CA ARG A 152 -17.37 -13.36 -30.86
C ARG A 152 -18.80 -13.39 -31.39
N SER A 153 -19.72 -12.73 -30.70
CA SER A 153 -21.12 -12.72 -31.12
C SER A 153 -21.78 -11.37 -30.95
N CYS A 154 -22.18 -10.76 -32.08
CA CYS A 154 -22.83 -9.46 -32.11
C CYS A 154 -24.35 -9.59 -31.95
N VAL A 155 -24.87 -9.03 -30.85
CA VAL A 155 -26.31 -9.06 -30.53
C VAL A 155 -27.16 -8.30 -31.55
N LEU A 156 -26.66 -7.20 -32.12
CA LEU A 156 -27.37 -6.42 -33.14
C LEU A 156 -27.53 -7.20 -34.45
N CYS A 157 -26.45 -7.84 -34.91
CA CYS A 157 -26.48 -8.65 -36.11
C CYS A 157 -27.29 -9.94 -35.90
N LYS A 158 -27.27 -10.51 -34.70
CA LYS A 158 -28.09 -11.68 -34.34
C LYS A 158 -29.58 -11.36 -34.38
N ALA A 159 -30.00 -10.23 -33.81
CA ALA A 159 -31.41 -9.79 -33.83
C ALA A 159 -31.91 -9.47 -35.25
N ALA A 160 -31.02 -8.97 -36.12
CA ALA A 160 -31.34 -8.64 -37.50
C ALA A 160 -31.16 -9.81 -38.49
N GLY A 161 -30.84 -11.02 -38.02
CA GLY A 161 -30.64 -12.20 -38.87
C GLY A 161 -29.40 -12.15 -39.77
N ARG A 162 -28.42 -11.30 -39.46
CA ARG A 162 -27.16 -11.14 -40.21
C ARG A 162 -26.05 -12.03 -39.64
N MET A 163 -24.92 -12.13 -40.35
CA MET A 163 -23.73 -12.82 -39.84
C MET A 163 -23.29 -12.18 -38.51
N PHE A 164 -23.44 -12.94 -37.42
CA PHE A 164 -23.26 -12.43 -36.06
C PHE A 164 -22.07 -13.05 -35.34
N ASN A 165 -21.43 -14.08 -35.89
CA ASN A 165 -20.38 -14.87 -35.26
C ASN A 165 -18.94 -14.43 -35.59
N SER A 166 -18.79 -13.33 -36.34
CA SER A 166 -17.50 -12.83 -36.82
C SER A 166 -16.96 -11.64 -36.03
N HIS A 167 -17.78 -11.00 -35.22
CA HIS A 167 -17.45 -9.75 -34.52
C HIS A 167 -18.30 -9.60 -33.25
N ASP A 168 -17.85 -8.73 -32.35
CA ASP A 168 -18.59 -8.35 -31.14
C ASP A 168 -19.37 -7.05 -31.35
N LEU A 169 -20.23 -6.69 -30.39
CA LEU A 169 -21.04 -5.47 -30.47
C LEU A 169 -20.20 -4.20 -30.71
N ILE A 170 -19.02 -4.14 -30.08
CA ILE A 170 -18.10 -2.98 -30.15
C ILE A 170 -17.55 -2.80 -31.56
N ASP A 171 -17.28 -3.89 -32.27
CA ASP A 171 -16.72 -3.87 -33.63
C ASP A 171 -17.82 -3.89 -34.71
N CYS A 172 -19.09 -3.68 -34.33
CA CYS A 172 -20.22 -3.81 -35.24
C CYS A 172 -20.35 -2.59 -36.16
N ARG A 173 -20.26 -2.83 -37.48
CA ARG A 173 -20.48 -1.80 -38.52
C ARG A 173 -21.85 -1.11 -38.46
N TYR A 174 -22.84 -1.73 -37.82
CA TYR A 174 -24.20 -1.21 -37.69
C TYR A 174 -24.48 -0.56 -36.33
N LEU A 175 -23.45 -0.43 -35.48
CA LEU A 175 -23.54 0.37 -34.27
C LEU A 175 -23.47 1.86 -34.69
N PRO A 176 -24.46 2.69 -34.30
CA PRO A 176 -24.49 4.12 -34.63
C PRO A 176 -23.40 4.92 -33.91
#